data_AF-X1UK17-F1
#
_entry.id   AF-X1UK17-F1
#
_cell.length_a   1.000
_cell.length_b   1.000
_cell.length_c   1.000
_cell.angle_alpha   90.00
_cell.angle_beta   90.00
_cell.angle_gamma   90.00
#
_symmetry.space_group_name_H-M   'P 1'
#
loop_
_entity.id
_entity.type
_entity.pdbx_description
1 polymer ?
#
loop_
_entity_poly.entity_id
_entity_poly.type
_entity_poly.pdbx_seq_one_letter_code
_entity_poly.pdbx_strand_id
1 'polypeptide(L)' 'MVNKDISYLLRRGVAEIIVEEDMLKLLRSGKKLRLKEGFDPSFPDIHLGHMLTLRKLRQF' A
#
# COMPACT_ATOMS: atom_id res chain seq x y z
N MET A 1 -16.34 10.50 -4.67
CA MET A 1 -14.91 10.80 -4.56
C MET A 1 -14.54 10.72 -3.09
N VAL A 2 -13.99 9.60 -2.63
CA VAL A 2 -13.64 9.45 -1.21
C VAL A 2 -12.39 10.29 -0.95
N ASN A 3 -12.51 11.31 -0.10
CA ASN A 3 -11.37 12.01 0.48
C ASN A 3 -10.61 10.97 1.31
N LYS A 4 -9.63 10.29 0.69
CA LYS A 4 -8.82 9.29 1.37
C LYS A 4 -7.84 10.06 2.25
N ASP A 5 -8.10 10.05 3.55
CA ASP A 5 -7.18 10.57 4.55
C ASP A 5 -5.82 9.86 4.39
N ILE A 6 -4.79 10.62 4.00
CA ILE A 6 -3.43 10.13 3.80
C ILE A 6 -2.90 9.49 5.08
N SER A 7 -3.27 10.02 6.26
CA SER A 7 -2.87 9.46 7.55
C SER A 7 -3.42 8.05 7.74
N TYR A 8 -4.70 7.83 7.43
CA TYR A 8 -5.30 6.50 7.47
C TYR A 8 -4.60 5.53 6.51
N LEU A 9 -4.32 6.01 5.30
CA LEU A 9 -3.72 5.23 4.23
C LEU A 9 -2.32 4.73 4.62
N LEU A 10 -1.51 5.61 5.22
CA LEU A 10 -0.15 5.32 5.66
C LEU A 10 -0.08 4.55 6.98
N ARG A 11 -0.99 4.79 7.94
CA ARG A 11 -0.83 4.26 9.32
C ARG A 11 -1.68 3.04 9.61
N ARG A 12 -2.86 2.88 8.99
CA ARG A 12 -3.75 1.76 9.33
C ARG A 12 -3.21 0.44 8.79
N GLY A 13 -2.79 -0.45 9.69
CA GLY A 13 -2.34 -1.80 9.31
C GLY A 13 -1.01 -1.79 8.56
N VAL A 14 -0.18 -0.78 8.82
CA VAL A 14 1.20 -0.68 8.33
C VAL A 14 2.11 -0.76 9.54
N ALA A 15 3.09 -1.67 9.49
CA ALA A 15 4.04 -1.86 10.58
C ALA A 15 5.12 -0.77 10.57
N GLU A 16 5.63 -0.42 9.39
CA GLU A 16 6.72 0.53 9.20
C GLU A 16 6.63 1.19 7.82
N ILE A 17 7.13 2.42 7.71
CA ILE A 17 7.36 3.11 6.45
C ILE A 17 8.80 3.58 6.43
N ILE A 18 9.58 3.11 5.46
CA ILE A 18 10.94 3.55 5.26
C ILE A 18 10.90 4.91 4.58
N VAL A 19 11.30 5.97 5.31
CA VAL A 19 11.27 7.38 4.88
C VAL A 19 9.84 7.87 4.56
N GLU A 20 9.02 8.05 5.60
CA GLU A 20 7.62 8.52 5.49
C GLU A 20 7.48 9.84 4.71
N GLU A 21 8.45 10.74 4.85
CA GLU A 21 8.45 12.04 4.16
C GLU A 21 8.48 11.91 2.64
N ASP A 22 9.23 10.95 2.09
CA ASP A 22 9.31 10.75 0.64
C ASP A 22 8.02 10.13 0.11
N MET A 23 7.40 9.22 0.86
CA MET A 23 6.08 8.70 0.53
C MET A 23 5.01 9.81 0.52
N LEU A 24 5.07 10.72 1.49
CA LEU A 24 4.18 11.90 1.53
C LEU A 24 4.39 12.82 0.31
N LYS A 25 5.63 13.08 -0.09
CA LYS A 25 5.94 13.86 -1.31
C LYS A 25 5.36 13.18 -2.56
N LEU A 26 5.52 11.86 -2.69
CA LEU A 26 4.97 11.09 -3.81
C LEU A 26 3.45 11.13 -3.84
N LEU A 27 2.78 10.93 -2.71
CA LEU A 27 1.31 10.97 -2.62
C LEU A 27 0.75 12.37 -2.92
N ARG A 28 1.47 13.43 -2.55
CA ARG A 28 1.10 14.82 -2.87
C ARG A 28 1.46 15.26 -4.28
N SER A 29 2.23 14.46 -5.03
CA SER A 29 2.68 14.84 -6.38
C SER A 29 1.56 14.92 -7.42
N GLY A 30 0.37 14.41 -7.12
CA GLY A 30 -0.78 14.35 -8.04
C GLY A 30 -0.62 13.34 -9.19
N LYS A 31 0.53 12.67 -9.29
CA LYS A 31 0.79 11.64 -10.30
C LYS A 31 0.19 10.31 -9.83
N LYS A 32 -0.30 9.51 -10.79
CA LYS A 32 -0.70 8.13 -10.52
C LYS A 32 0.53 7.30 -10.19
N LEU A 33 0.68 6.90 -8.93
CA LEU A 33 1.79 6.10 -8.47
C LEU A 33 1.65 4.64 -8.94
N ARG A 34 2.79 3.99 -9.22
CA ARG A 34 2.85 2.55 -9.44
C ARG A 34 3.37 1.89 -8.17
N LEU A 35 2.53 1.07 -7.55
CA LEU A 35 2.88 0.29 -6.38
C LEU A 35 3.19 -1.14 -6.82
N LYS A 36 4.24 -1.73 -6.25
CA LYS A 36 4.70 -3.07 -6.58
C LYS A 36 4.63 -3.94 -5.32
N GLU A 37 3.98 -5.07 -5.46
CA GLU A 37 3.98 -6.18 -4.50
C GLU A 37 4.47 -7.42 -5.25
N GLY A 38 5.38 -8.18 -4.65
CA GLY A 38 5.88 -9.43 -5.22
C GLY A 38 5.32 -10.63 -4.48
N PHE A 39 4.94 -11.66 -5.23
CA PHE A 39 4.60 -12.98 -4.68
C PHE A 39 5.56 -14.01 -5.27
N ASP A 40 6.05 -14.93 -4.44
CA ASP A 40 6.83 -16.08 -4.89
C ASP A 40 5.87 -17.14 -5.44
N PRO A 41 6.00 -17.55 -6.73
CA PRO A 41 5.10 -18.53 -7.35
C PRO A 41 5.35 -19.98 -6.91
N SER A 42 6.32 -20.24 -6.02
CA SER A 42 6.63 -21.58 -5.51
C SER A 42 5.43 -22.30 -4.89
N PHE A 43 4.40 -21.57 -4.46
CA PHE A 43 3.13 -22.11 -4.03
C PHE A 43 1.95 -21.34 -4.66
N PRO A 44 1.01 -22.02 -5.34
CA PRO A 44 -0.01 -21.34 -6.14
C PRO A 44 -1.17 -20.77 -5.31
N ASP A 45 -1.42 -21.28 -4.10
CA ASP A 45 -2.63 -20.94 -3.36
C ASP A 45 -2.50 -19.64 -2.56
N ILE A 46 -3.47 -18.75 -2.77
CA ILE A 46 -3.56 -17.48 -2.05
C ILE A 46 -4.43 -17.67 -0.80
N HIS A 47 -3.83 -17.54 0.38
CA HIS A 47 -4.55 -17.52 1.66
C HIS A 47 -4.71 -16.09 2.23
N LEU A 48 -5.36 -16.01 3.40
CA LEU A 48 -5.69 -14.75 4.10
C LEU A 48 -4.46 -13.86 4.42
N GLY A 49 -3.26 -14.42 4.49
CA GLY A 49 -2.04 -13.67 4.74
C GLY A 49 -1.74 -12.69 3.60
N HIS A 50 -1.85 -13.15 2.35
CA HIS A 50 -1.67 -12.31 1.16
C HIS A 50 -2.73 -11.21 1.05
N MET A 51 -3.92 -11.43 1.64
CA MET A 51 -4.98 -10.42 1.61
C MET A 51 -4.62 -9.15 2.38
N LEU A 52 -3.69 -9.19 3.34
CA LEU A 52 -3.25 -8.01 4.07
C LEU A 52 -2.64 -6.97 3.12
N THR A 53 -1.66 -7.37 2.31
CA THR A 53 -0.97 -6.47 1.38
C THR A 53 -1.84 -6.13 0.17
N LEU A 54 -2.60 -7.09 -0.36
CA LEU A 54 -3.54 -6.84 -1.46
C LEU A 54 -4.64 -5.84 -1.08
N ARG A 55 -5.19 -5.90 0.14
CA ARG A 55 -6.16 -4.92 0.62
C ARG A 55 -5.54 -3.54 0.77
N LYS A 56 -4.27 -3.46 1.18
CA LYS A 56 -3.53 -2.21 1.24
C LYS A 56 -3.31 -1.62 -0.16
N LEU A 57 -2.91 -2.43 -1.16
CA LEU A 57 -2.79 -1.97 -2.54
C LEU A 57 -4.12 -1.42 -3.10
N ARG A 58 -5.26 -2.04 -2.78
CA ARG A 58 -6.59 -1.53 -3.14
C ARG A 58 -6.93 -0.18 -2.46
N GLN A 59 -6.32 0.12 -1.30
CA GLN A 59 -6.54 1.38 -0.59
C GLN A 59 -5.77 2.56 -1.19
N PHE A 60 -4.71 2.32 -1.97
CA PHE A 60 -4.06 3.38 -2.76
C PHE A 60 -4.88 3.75 -4.00
#